data_AF-A0A7X8XSV3-F1
#
_entry.id   AF-A0A7X8XSV3-F1
#
_cell.length_a   1.000
_cell.length_b   1.000
_cell.length_c   1.000
_cell.angle_alpha   90.00
_cell.angle_beta   90.00
_cell.angle_gamma   90.00
#
_symmetry.space_group_name_H-M   'P 1'
#
loop_
_entity.id
_entity.type
_entity.pdbx_description
1 polymer ?
#
loop_
_entity_poly.entity_id
_entity_poly.type
_entity_poly.pdbx_seq_one_letter_code
_entity_poly.pdbx_strand_id
1 'polypeptide(L)' 'MTVDGGNLYEDALRAFHSAMKNGLPLAATEDGIWSMATALAVKKAVATGAAVKVETGP' A
#
# COMPACT_ATOMS: atom_id res chain seq x y z
N MET A 1 -8.92 2.51 21.98
CA MET A 1 -7.67 2.44 21.19
C MET A 1 -7.14 3.85 21.08
N THR A 2 -6.20 4.23 21.96
CA THR A 2 -5.57 5.55 21.90
C THR A 2 -4.52 5.50 20.79
N VAL A 3 -4.73 6.27 19.73
CA VAL A 3 -3.72 6.48 18.70
C VAL A 3 -2.71 7.43 19.33
N ASP A 4 -1.52 6.94 19.66
CA ASP A 4 -0.42 7.79 20.09
C ASP A 4 -0.03 8.64 18.89
N GLY A 5 -0.25 9.96 18.98
CA GLY A 5 -0.21 10.88 17.85
C GLY A 5 1.23 11.23 17.46
N GLY A 6 1.88 10.38 16.68
CA GLY A 6 3.17 10.64 16.04
C GLY A 6 3.04 11.23 14.63
N ASN A 7 4.12 11.86 14.15
CA ASN A 7 4.21 12.27 12.75
C ASN A 7 4.42 11.04 11.85
N LEU A 8 3.41 10.73 11.03
CA LEU A 8 3.41 9.55 10.15
C LEU A 8 4.59 9.49 9.18
N TYR A 9 5.09 10.65 8.72
CA TYR A 9 6.24 10.70 7.82
C TYR A 9 7.54 10.35 8.54
N GLU A 10 7.71 10.83 9.77
CA GLU A 10 8.88 10.49 10.57
C GLU A 10 8.89 8.99 10.90
N ASP A 11 7.74 8.41 11.19
CA ASP A 11 7.61 6.96 11.43
C ASP A 11 7.95 6.14 10.18
N ALA A 12 7.47 6.57 9.01
CA ALA A 12 7.82 5.94 7.74
C ALA A 12 9.33 6.02 7.45
N LEU A 13 9.97 7.16 7.68
CA LEU A 13 11.41 7.34 7.49
C LEU A 13 12.22 6.49 8.48
N ARG A 14 11.83 6.47 9.76
CA ARG A 14 12.48 5.63 10.79
C ARG A 14 12.42 4.15 10.40
N ALA A 15 11.25 3.67 9.98
CA ALA A 15 11.08 2.30 9.55
C ALA A 15 11.88 1.98 8.28
N PHE A 16 11.89 2.89 7.30
CA PHE A 16 12.68 2.72 6.07
C PHE A 16 14.18 2.65 6.37
N HIS A 17 14.71 3.54 7.21
CA HIS A 17 16.12 3.48 7.62
C HIS A 17 16.47 2.20 8.37
N SER A 18 15.57 1.71 9.23
CA SER A 18 15.74 0.41 9.89
C SER A 18 15.75 -0.74 8.88
N ALA A 19 14.89 -0.69 7.86
CA ALA A 19 14.78 -1.71 6.83
C ALA A 19 16.05 -1.80 5.96
N MET A 20 16.73 -0.68 5.68
CA MET A 20 18.00 -0.68 4.93
C MET A 20 19.09 -1.56 5.56
N LYS A 21 19.02 -1.83 6.87
CA LYS A 21 20.01 -2.64 7.57
C LYS A 21 19.77 -4.14 7.45
N ASN A 22 18.51 -4.62 7.39
CA ASN A 22 18.07 -6.02 7.15
C ASN A 22 16.55 -6.22 7.44
N GLY A 23 15.69 -5.25 7.12
CA GLY A 23 14.24 -5.32 7.41
C GLY A 23 13.37 -5.01 6.21
N LEU A 24 12.05 -5.07 6.40
CA LEU A 24 11.06 -4.62 5.43
C LEU A 24 10.52 -3.24 5.84
N PRO A 25 10.34 -2.30 4.88
CA PRO A 25 9.70 -1.02 5.17
C PRO A 25 8.22 -1.22 5.52
N LEU A 26 7.56 -0.17 6.03
CA LEU A 26 6.12 -0.21 6.35
C LEU A 26 5.24 -0.49 5.13
N ALA A 27 5.68 -0.07 3.95
CA ALA A 27 5.09 -0.40 2.67
C ALA A 27 6.23 -0.77 1.71
N ALA A 28 6.28 -2.03 1.33
CA ALA A 28 7.20 -2.54 0.34
C ALA A 28 6.70 -2.23 -1.08
N THR A 29 7.48 -2.60 -2.08
CA THR A 29 7.11 -2.39 -3.50
C THR A 29 5.81 -3.13 -3.84
N GLU A 30 5.62 -4.32 -3.26
CA GLU A 30 4.46 -5.17 -3.42
C GLU A 30 3.17 -4.48 -2.93
N ASP A 31 3.25 -3.75 -1.82
CA ASP A 31 2.12 -2.96 -1.29
C ASP A 31 1.73 -1.83 -2.27
N GLY A 32 2.72 -1.24 -2.93
CA GLY A 32 2.52 -0.29 -4.02
C GLY A 32 1.76 -0.92 -5.19
N ILE A 33 2.19 -2.09 -5.65
CA ILE A 33 1.53 -2.85 -6.73
C ILE A 33 0.07 -3.17 -6.37
N TRP A 34 -0.17 -3.61 -5.13
CA TRP A 34 -1.52 -3.88 -4.63
C TRP A 34 -2.43 -2.65 -4.65
N SER A 35 -1.93 -1.51 -4.15
CA SER A 35 -2.72 -0.27 -4.13
C SER A 35 -3.09 0.20 -5.55
N MET A 36 -2.16 0.07 -6.50
CA MET A 36 -2.37 0.45 -7.89
C MET A 36 -3.34 -0.51 -8.59
N ALA A 37 -3.17 -1.82 -8.42
CA ALA A 37 -4.08 -2.83 -8.97
C ALA A 37 -5.50 -2.63 -8.47
N THR A 38 -5.65 -2.31 -7.17
CA THR A 38 -6.94 -2.03 -6.56
C THR A 38 -7.60 -0.80 -7.20
N ALA A 39 -6.85 0.29 -7.38
CA ALA A 39 -7.36 1.50 -8.03
C ALA A 39 -7.83 1.23 -9.47
N LEU A 40 -7.09 0.41 -10.22
CA LEU A 40 -7.45 0.02 -11.59
C LEU A 40 -8.71 -0.86 -11.62
N ALA A 41 -8.83 -1.82 -10.70
CA ALA A 41 -10.01 -2.66 -10.59
C ALA A 41 -11.26 -1.85 -10.23
N VAL A 42 -11.16 -0.91 -9.29
CA VAL A 42 -12.26 0.01 -8.94
C VAL A 42 -12.66 0.86 -10.14
N LYS A 43 -11.70 1.44 -10.86
CA LYS A 43 -11.98 2.19 -12.09
C LYS A 43 -12.74 1.35 -13.11
N LYS A 44 -12.35 0.09 -13.30
CA LYS A 44 -13.01 -0.84 -14.21
C LYS A 44 -14.41 -1.21 -13.72
N ALA A 45 -14.59 -1.46 -12.42
CA ALA A 45 -15.89 -1.77 -11.82
C ALA A 45 -16.90 -0.63 -12.00
N VAL A 46 -16.46 0.63 -11.80
CA VAL A 46 -17.30 1.81 -12.05
C VAL A 46 -17.69 1.90 -13.53
N ALA A 47 -16.76 1.62 -14.45
CA ALA A 47 -17.04 1.70 -15.88
C ALA A 47 -18.00 0.60 -16.38
N THR A 48 -17.99 -0.58 -15.76
CA THR A 48 -18.78 -1.74 -16.21
C THR A 48 -20.05 -1.98 -15.39
N GLY A 49 -20.16 -1.38 -14.20
CA GLY A 49 -21.22 -1.71 -13.23
C GLY A 49 -21.13 -3.14 -12.67
N ALA A 50 -20.00 -3.82 -12.85
CA ALA A 50 -19.79 -5.21 -12.44
C ALA A 50 -18.68 -5.33 -11.41
N ALA A 51 -18.73 -6.39 -10.59
CA ALA A 51 -17.63 -6.75 -9.73
C ALA A 51 -16.39 -7.12 -10.57
N VAL A 52 -15.24 -6.53 -10.25
CA VAL A 52 -13.97 -6.76 -10.94
C VAL A 52 -12.95 -7.30 -9.93
N LYS A 53 -12.31 -8.42 -10.25
CA LYS A 53 -11.22 -8.99 -9.46
C LYS A 53 -10.01 -8.05 -9.48
N VAL A 54 -9.39 -7.84 -8.33
CA VAL A 54 -8.09 -7.15 -8.23
C VAL A 54 -7.00 -8.14 -8.65
N GLU A 55 -6.19 -7.75 -9.62
CA GLU A 55 -5.11 -8.58 -10.17
C GLU A 55 -3.79 -7.81 -10.11
N THR A 56 -2.81 -8.36 -9.39
CA THR A 56 -1.47 -7.80 -9.22
C THR A 56 -0.47 -8.56 -10.07
N GLY A 57 -0.40 -8.26 -11.38
CA GLY A 57 0.55 -8.90 -12.30
C GLY A 57 0.38 -10.42 -12.46
N PRO A 58 1.28 -11.09 -13.20
CA PRO A 58 1.36 -12.55 -13.23
C PRO A 58 1.87 -13.17 -11.92
#